data_AF-A0A7R9TY35-F1
#
_entry.id   AF-A0A7R9TY35-F1
#
_cell.length_a   1.000
_cell.length_b   1.000
_cell.length_c   1.000
_cell.angle_alpha   90.00
_cell.angle_beta   90.00
_cell.angle_gamma   90.00
#
_symmetry.space_group_name_H-M   'P 1'
#
loop_
_entity.id
_entity.type
_entity.pdbx_description
1 polymer ?
#
loop_
_entity_poly.entity_id
_entity_poly.type
_entity_poly.pdbx_seq_one_letter_code
_entity_poly.pdbx_strand_id
1 'polypeptide(L)'
;ALARGAFARLARAEARVHGIADADEVRFHEVGCADSIADVLGAAAALDYLGATHVVPSPLPVGRRPILGAAHGPLPNPPPATLALLAEAGLPTFSAGGVEVGELVTPTGACLVAEAATERAAAWPAGGFVAERVGYGAGSRRVAGRANLFAVVVGRRVGGV
;
A
#
# COMPACT_ATOMS: atom_id res chain seq x y z
N ALA A 1 -9.79 11.06 -8.83
CA ALA A 1 -8.94 10.34 -9.81
C ALA A 1 -8.20 9.18 -9.15
N LEU A 2 -7.45 9.43 -8.06
CA LEU A 2 -6.67 8.44 -7.32
C LEU A 2 -7.41 7.12 -7.04
N ALA A 3 -8.60 7.16 -6.43
CA ALA A 3 -9.34 5.94 -6.12
C ALA A 3 -9.65 5.07 -7.36
N ARG A 4 -10.05 5.69 -8.48
CA ARG A 4 -10.30 4.97 -9.74
C ARG A 4 -9.00 4.35 -10.29
N GLY A 5 -7.88 5.08 -10.22
CA GLY A 5 -6.57 4.58 -10.61
C GLY A 5 -6.11 3.39 -9.76
N ALA A 6 -6.30 3.47 -8.45
CA ALA A 6 -5.97 2.39 -7.52
C ALA A 6 -6.80 1.11 -7.81
N PHE A 7 -8.12 1.24 -8.05
CA PHE A 7 -8.94 0.10 -8.45
C PHE A 7 -8.57 -0.46 -9.83
N ALA A 8 -8.22 0.41 -10.80
CA ALA A 8 -7.79 -0.04 -12.11
C ALA A 8 -6.46 -0.84 -12.04
N ARG A 9 -5.52 -0.41 -11.19
CA ARG A 9 -4.29 -1.17 -10.92
C ARG A 9 -4.60 -2.53 -10.30
N LEU A 10 -5.47 -2.55 -9.30
CA LEU A 10 -5.88 -3.79 -8.64
C LEU A 10 -6.49 -4.77 -9.64
N ALA A 11 -7.46 -4.32 -10.44
CA ALA A 11 -8.11 -5.12 -11.46
C ALA A 11 -7.09 -5.73 -12.43
N ARG A 12 -6.14 -4.94 -12.94
CA ARG A 12 -5.09 -5.44 -13.85
C ARG A 12 -4.17 -6.46 -13.21
N ALA A 13 -3.80 -6.28 -11.95
CA ALA A 13 -2.95 -7.21 -11.24
C ALA A 13 -3.63 -8.55 -10.99
N GLU A 14 -4.90 -8.51 -10.57
CA GLU A 14 -5.73 -9.70 -10.39
C GLU A 14 -5.96 -10.42 -11.72
N ALA A 15 -6.31 -9.69 -12.78
CA ALA A 15 -6.47 -10.26 -14.12
C ALA A 15 -5.22 -11.04 -14.55
N ARG A 16 -4.04 -10.44 -14.35
CA ARG A 16 -2.75 -11.06 -14.69
C ARG A 16 -2.50 -12.35 -13.91
N VAL A 17 -2.73 -12.35 -12.60
CA VAL A 17 -2.51 -13.51 -11.73
C VAL A 17 -3.50 -14.64 -12.04
N HIS A 18 -4.72 -14.29 -12.41
CA HIS A 18 -5.79 -15.23 -12.73
C HIS A 18 -5.84 -15.63 -14.23
N GLY A 19 -4.99 -15.06 -15.07
CA GLY A 19 -4.99 -15.34 -16.52
C GLY A 19 -6.23 -14.82 -17.26
N ILE A 20 -6.87 -13.78 -16.74
CA ILE A 20 -8.05 -13.13 -17.34
C ILE A 20 -7.55 -12.08 -18.34
N ALA A 21 -8.09 -12.11 -19.56
CA ALA A 21 -7.66 -11.22 -20.65
C ALA A 21 -8.13 -9.77 -20.46
N ASP A 22 -9.30 -9.57 -19.86
CA ASP A 22 -9.90 -8.26 -19.59
C ASP A 22 -9.98 -7.99 -18.09
N ALA A 23 -9.49 -6.82 -17.67
CA ALA A 23 -9.53 -6.41 -16.27
C ALA A 23 -10.96 -6.12 -15.78
N ASP A 24 -11.89 -5.77 -16.68
CA ASP A 24 -13.28 -5.49 -16.33
C ASP A 24 -14.08 -6.78 -16.01
N GLU A 25 -13.57 -7.94 -16.41
CA GLU A 25 -14.16 -9.25 -16.10
C GLU A 25 -13.71 -9.82 -14.73
N VAL A 26 -12.76 -9.16 -14.08
CA VAL A 26 -12.23 -9.61 -12.78
C VAL A 26 -13.30 -9.52 -11.70
N ARG A 27 -13.48 -10.62 -10.98
CA ARG A 27 -14.24 -10.63 -9.72
C ARG A 27 -13.27 -10.68 -8.56
N PHE A 28 -13.28 -9.65 -7.74
CA PHE A 28 -12.45 -9.58 -6.55
C PHE A 28 -12.95 -10.57 -5.49
N HIS A 29 -12.17 -11.59 -5.21
CA HIS A 29 -12.50 -12.58 -4.17
C HIS A 29 -12.02 -12.12 -2.78
N GLU A 30 -10.94 -11.34 -2.73
CA GLU A 30 -10.31 -10.89 -1.48
C GLU A 30 -10.51 -9.40 -1.20
N VAL A 31 -10.89 -8.61 -2.22
CA VAL A 31 -10.87 -7.14 -2.20
C VAL A 31 -12.23 -6.52 -2.57
N GLY A 32 -13.27 -7.35 -2.70
CA GLY A 32 -14.62 -6.95 -3.13
C GLY A 32 -15.57 -6.51 -2.00
N CYS A 33 -15.08 -6.40 -0.76
CA CYS A 33 -15.88 -6.01 0.39
C CYS A 33 -16.00 -4.49 0.51
N ALA A 34 -17.09 -4.01 1.12
CA ALA A 34 -17.32 -2.59 1.41
C ALA A 34 -16.12 -1.93 2.12
N ASP A 35 -15.38 -2.69 2.93
CA ASP A 35 -14.18 -2.23 3.62
C ASP A 35 -13.07 -1.77 2.67
N SER A 36 -12.79 -2.53 1.60
CA SER A 36 -11.77 -2.15 0.62
C SER A 36 -12.16 -0.90 -0.18
N ILE A 37 -13.46 -0.71 -0.42
CA ILE A 37 -13.99 0.53 -1.01
C ILE A 37 -13.80 1.71 -0.06
N ALA A 38 -14.15 1.53 1.21
CA ALA A 38 -13.97 2.55 2.24
C ALA A 38 -12.50 2.92 2.43
N ASP A 39 -11.59 1.95 2.44
CA ASP A 39 -10.14 2.15 2.56
C ASP A 39 -9.61 3.03 1.42
N VAL A 40 -9.93 2.66 0.17
CA VAL A 40 -9.40 3.35 -1.01
C VAL A 40 -10.01 4.74 -1.17
N LEU A 41 -11.33 4.87 -1.00
CA LEU A 41 -12.00 6.17 -1.08
C LEU A 41 -11.59 7.08 0.08
N GLY A 42 -11.50 6.55 1.30
CA GLY A 42 -11.09 7.29 2.49
C GLY A 42 -9.67 7.83 2.35
N ALA A 43 -8.73 6.99 1.91
CA ALA A 43 -7.35 7.42 1.67
C ALA A 43 -7.27 8.48 0.55
N ALA A 44 -8.00 8.28 -0.55
CA ALA A 44 -8.04 9.25 -1.64
C ALA A 44 -8.62 10.60 -1.21
N ALA A 45 -9.74 10.58 -0.47
CA ALA A 45 -10.37 11.78 0.06
C ALA A 45 -9.48 12.50 1.09
N ALA A 46 -8.75 11.74 1.93
CA ALA A 46 -7.81 12.32 2.89
C ALA A 46 -6.64 13.02 2.19
N LEU A 47 -6.06 12.41 1.14
CA LEU A 47 -4.98 13.04 0.36
C LEU A 47 -5.46 14.29 -0.38
N ASP A 48 -6.68 14.26 -0.93
CA ASP A 48 -7.32 15.40 -1.57
C ASP A 48 -7.58 16.54 -0.57
N TYR A 49 -8.15 16.21 0.59
CA TYR A 49 -8.38 17.16 1.69
C TYR A 49 -7.08 17.81 2.20
N LEU A 50 -5.98 17.04 2.24
CA LEU A 50 -4.66 17.56 2.60
C LEU A 50 -4.02 18.43 1.51
N GLY A 51 -4.59 18.46 0.30
CA GLY A 51 -4.00 19.13 -0.86
C GLY A 51 -2.66 18.52 -1.27
N ALA A 52 -2.51 17.20 -1.11
CA ALA A 52 -1.23 16.52 -1.34
C ALA A 52 -0.87 16.50 -2.82
N THR A 53 0.09 17.33 -3.22
CA THR A 53 0.63 17.36 -4.60
C THR A 53 1.93 16.58 -4.77
N HIS A 54 2.64 16.32 -3.66
CA HIS A 54 3.85 15.52 -3.62
C HIS A 54 3.73 14.44 -2.56
N VAL A 55 3.79 13.18 -2.97
CA VAL A 55 3.68 12.01 -2.10
C VAL A 55 4.92 11.14 -2.29
N VAL A 56 5.68 10.97 -1.21
CA VAL A 56 6.86 10.11 -1.17
C VAL A 56 6.58 8.96 -0.20
N PRO A 57 6.38 7.73 -0.68
CA PRO A 57 6.25 6.59 0.21
C PRO A 57 7.60 6.16 0.76
N SER A 58 7.61 5.55 1.94
CA SER A 58 8.77 4.79 2.41
C SER A 58 8.80 3.39 1.77
N PRO A 59 9.96 2.71 1.74
CA PRO A 59 10.02 1.31 1.37
C PRO A 59 9.00 0.48 2.18
N LEU A 60 8.40 -0.52 1.56
CA LEU A 60 7.29 -1.26 2.14
C LEU A 60 7.76 -2.56 2.82
N PRO A 61 7.25 -2.88 4.03
CA PRO A 61 7.64 -4.09 4.75
C PRO A 61 6.98 -5.33 4.14
N VAL A 62 7.74 -6.41 3.94
CA VAL A 62 7.21 -7.74 3.56
C VAL A 62 7.36 -8.73 4.70
N GLY A 63 6.28 -9.49 4.96
CA GLY A 63 6.24 -10.51 6.00
C GLY A 63 6.97 -11.79 5.56
N ARG A 64 7.23 -12.69 6.51
CA ARG A 64 7.93 -13.96 6.25
C ARG A 64 7.03 -15.18 6.18
N ARG A 65 5.90 -15.15 6.91
CA ARG A 65 4.99 -16.29 6.98
C ARG A 65 3.91 -16.18 5.89
N PRO A 66 3.47 -17.33 5.34
CA PRO A 66 2.32 -17.38 4.44
C PRO A 66 1.10 -16.69 5.05
N ILE A 67 0.25 -16.13 4.19
CA ILE A 67 -1.06 -15.61 4.58
C ILE A 67 -2.00 -16.81 4.70
N LEU A 68 -2.65 -16.97 5.84
CA LEU A 68 -3.60 -18.05 6.11
C LEU A 68 -5.03 -17.53 6.04
N GLY A 69 -5.98 -18.39 5.67
CA GLY A 69 -7.41 -18.04 5.65
C GLY A 69 -7.86 -17.21 4.45
N ALA A 70 -7.00 -17.04 3.44
CA ALA A 70 -7.39 -16.47 2.16
C ALA A 70 -8.39 -17.40 1.43
N ALA A 71 -9.23 -16.82 0.56
CA ALA A 71 -10.25 -17.56 -0.19
C ALA A 71 -9.61 -18.64 -1.09
N HIS A 72 -8.36 -18.43 -1.48
CA HIS A 72 -7.56 -19.33 -2.31
C HIS A 72 -6.66 -20.28 -1.50
N GLY A 73 -6.90 -20.40 -0.18
CA GLY A 73 -6.04 -21.18 0.72
C GLY A 73 -4.79 -20.41 1.14
N PRO A 74 -3.76 -21.08 1.68
CA PRO A 74 -2.53 -20.41 2.08
C PRO A 74 -1.82 -19.74 0.90
N LEU A 75 -1.54 -18.44 1.03
CA LEU A 75 -0.85 -17.65 0.01
C LEU A 75 0.57 -17.28 0.43
N PRO A 76 1.51 -17.06 -0.52
CA PRO A 76 2.79 -16.45 -0.20
C PRO A 76 2.60 -15.05 0.39
N ASN A 77 3.66 -14.49 0.98
CA ASN A 77 3.65 -13.15 1.54
C ASN A 77 4.82 -12.36 0.94
N PRO A 78 4.56 -11.37 0.07
CA PRO A 78 3.24 -10.89 -0.36
C PRO A 78 2.45 -11.90 -1.22
N PRO A 79 1.11 -11.81 -1.28
CA PRO A 79 0.32 -12.64 -2.18
C PRO A 79 0.57 -12.23 -3.65
N PRO A 80 0.25 -13.09 -4.63
CA PRO A 80 0.67 -12.89 -6.02
C PRO A 80 0.24 -11.56 -6.64
N ALA A 81 -0.99 -11.11 -6.40
CA ALA A 81 -1.50 -9.84 -6.93
C ALA A 81 -0.74 -8.64 -6.33
N THR A 82 -0.56 -8.62 -5.01
CA THR A 82 0.24 -7.60 -4.31
C THR A 82 1.68 -7.59 -4.81
N LEU A 83 2.31 -8.76 -4.98
CA LEU A 83 3.69 -8.84 -5.48
C LEU A 83 3.81 -8.30 -6.91
N ALA A 84 2.85 -8.63 -7.79
CA ALA A 84 2.80 -8.10 -9.15
C ALA A 84 2.65 -6.57 -9.18
N LEU A 85 1.80 -6.01 -8.31
CA LEU A 85 1.60 -4.57 -8.16
C LEU A 85 2.88 -3.86 -7.71
N LEU A 86 3.53 -4.37 -6.67
CA LEU A 86 4.77 -3.81 -6.13
C LEU A 86 5.88 -3.82 -7.18
N ALA A 87 5.99 -4.92 -7.94
CA ALA A 87 6.95 -5.05 -9.03
C ALA A 87 6.66 -4.07 -10.17
N GLU A 88 5.41 -3.96 -10.62
CA GLU A 88 5.00 -3.04 -11.68
C GLU A 88 5.22 -1.57 -11.30
N ALA A 89 4.95 -1.21 -10.05
CA ALA A 89 5.16 0.14 -9.52
C ALA A 89 6.63 0.45 -9.21
N GLY A 90 7.53 -0.53 -9.25
CA GLY A 90 8.93 -0.36 -8.85
C GLY A 90 9.08 0.04 -7.38
N LEU A 91 8.16 -0.39 -6.50
CA LEU A 91 8.18 -0.03 -5.09
C LEU A 91 9.21 -0.89 -4.34
N PRO A 92 10.20 -0.29 -3.66
CA PRO A 92 11.18 -1.04 -2.91
C PRO A 92 10.54 -1.68 -1.69
N THR A 93 10.92 -2.93 -1.44
CA THR A 93 10.44 -3.71 -0.30
C THR A 93 11.59 -4.15 0.59
N PHE A 94 11.33 -4.35 1.88
CA PHE A 94 12.31 -4.90 2.81
C PHE A 94 11.69 -5.96 3.72
N SER A 95 12.49 -6.93 4.17
CA SER A 95 12.02 -7.92 5.13
C SER A 95 11.73 -7.26 6.47
N ALA A 96 10.50 -7.41 6.98
CA ALA A 96 10.09 -6.82 8.25
C ALA A 96 10.75 -7.46 9.50
N GLY A 97 11.74 -8.34 9.34
CA GLY A 97 12.39 -9.05 10.44
C GLY A 97 11.46 -10.09 11.08
N GLY A 98 11.67 -10.43 12.36
CA GLY A 98 10.94 -11.44 13.16
C GLY A 98 9.44 -11.19 13.39
N VAL A 99 8.78 -10.53 12.44
CA VAL A 99 7.34 -10.34 12.36
C VAL A 99 6.70 -11.63 11.84
N GLU A 100 6.10 -12.37 12.76
CA GLU A 100 5.47 -13.67 12.49
C GLU A 100 4.04 -13.55 11.95
N VAL A 101 3.50 -12.34 11.89
CA VAL A 101 2.10 -12.08 11.55
C VAL A 101 1.94 -11.82 10.05
N GLY A 102 0.79 -12.25 9.50
CA GLY A 102 0.47 -12.38 8.08
C GLY A 102 0.69 -11.16 7.19
N GLU A 103 -0.35 -10.68 6.51
CA GLU A 103 -0.18 -9.65 5.49
C GLU A 103 0.13 -8.27 6.10
N LEU A 104 1.32 -7.72 5.81
CA LEU A 104 1.74 -6.38 6.26
C LEU A 104 1.43 -5.28 5.26
N VAL A 105 1.35 -5.64 3.99
CA VAL A 105 0.97 -4.76 2.88
C VAL A 105 -0.15 -5.46 2.15
N THR A 106 -1.37 -4.93 2.30
CA THR A 106 -2.56 -5.44 1.62
C THR A 106 -2.54 -5.07 0.14
N PRO A 107 -3.33 -5.75 -0.71
CA PRO A 107 -3.47 -5.34 -2.12
C PRO A 107 -3.98 -3.90 -2.24
N THR A 108 -4.93 -3.51 -1.38
CA THR A 108 -5.46 -2.13 -1.32
C THR A 108 -4.38 -1.11 -0.97
N GLY A 109 -3.57 -1.40 0.06
CA GLY A 109 -2.47 -0.55 0.48
C GLY A 109 -1.40 -0.40 -0.61
N ALA A 110 -1.03 -1.51 -1.27
CA ALA A 110 -0.08 -1.49 -2.38
C ALA A 110 -0.59 -0.65 -3.56
N CYS A 111 -1.85 -0.82 -3.96
CA CYS A 111 -2.45 -0.02 -5.04
C CYS A 111 -2.53 1.46 -4.69
N LEU A 112 -2.94 1.79 -3.47
CA LEU A 112 -3.02 3.17 -3.00
C LEU A 112 -1.65 3.84 -3.03
N VAL A 113 -0.62 3.18 -2.50
CA VAL A 113 0.75 3.72 -2.51
C VAL A 113 1.27 3.86 -3.94
N ALA A 114 1.07 2.84 -4.79
CA ALA A 114 1.51 2.86 -6.18
C ALA A 114 0.83 3.96 -7.01
N GLU A 115 -0.43 4.26 -6.73
CA GLU A 115 -1.17 5.31 -7.43
C GLU A 115 -0.92 6.70 -6.85
N ALA A 116 -0.74 6.83 -5.54
CA ALA A 116 -0.54 8.11 -4.87
C ALA A 116 0.87 8.66 -5.06
N ALA A 117 1.88 7.79 -5.15
CA ALA A 117 3.29 8.18 -5.19
C ALA A 117 3.60 9.05 -6.41
N THR A 118 4.15 10.23 -6.16
CA THR A 118 4.58 11.18 -7.21
C THR A 118 6.10 11.16 -7.41
N GLU A 119 6.83 10.55 -6.47
CA GLU A 119 8.28 10.44 -6.49
C GLU A 119 8.72 9.02 -6.08
N ARG A 120 9.99 8.71 -6.34
CA ARG A 120 10.58 7.44 -5.91
C ARG A 120 10.52 7.31 -4.39
N ALA A 121 10.20 6.11 -3.95
CA ALA A 121 10.15 5.80 -2.53
C ALA A 121 11.50 6.07 -1.84
N ALA A 122 11.46 6.63 -0.65
CA ALA A 122 12.63 6.92 0.17
C ALA A 122 12.26 6.83 1.65
N ALA A 123 13.20 6.39 2.50
CA ALA A 123 12.96 6.35 3.95
C ALA A 123 12.64 7.74 4.52
N TRP A 124 13.19 8.79 3.90
CA TRP A 124 12.89 10.19 4.18
C TRP A 124 13.12 11.03 2.91
N PRO A 125 12.41 12.16 2.70
CA PRO A 125 12.62 12.99 1.52
C PRO A 125 14.07 13.50 1.43
N ALA A 126 14.68 13.35 0.26
CA ALA A 126 16.03 13.85 -0.01
C ALA A 126 16.11 15.39 0.09
N GLY A 127 17.29 15.89 0.47
CA GLY A 127 17.53 17.33 0.66
C GLY A 127 17.05 17.89 2.01
N GLY A 128 16.52 17.04 2.89
CA GLY A 128 15.97 17.46 4.19
C GLY A 128 14.50 17.81 4.11
N PHE A 129 13.79 17.62 5.22
CA PHE A 129 12.35 17.84 5.32
C PHE A 129 12.00 18.30 6.72
N VAL A 130 11.19 19.35 6.81
CA VAL A 130 10.65 19.89 8.06
C VAL A 130 9.22 19.39 8.18
N ALA A 131 9.00 18.49 9.14
CA ALA A 131 7.66 18.03 9.48
C ALA A 131 6.87 19.15 10.16
N GLU A 132 5.65 19.38 9.70
CA GLU A 132 4.75 20.42 10.22
C GLU A 132 3.52 19.81 10.90
N ARG A 133 3.03 18.69 10.36
CA ARG A 133 1.93 17.91 10.93
C ARG A 133 2.24 16.42 10.82
N VAL A 134 1.87 15.67 11.85
CA VAL A 134 2.05 14.21 11.90
C VAL A 134 0.75 13.56 12.33
N GLY A 135 0.32 12.56 11.58
CA GLY A 135 -0.81 11.71 11.91
C GLY A 135 -0.36 10.26 12.03
N TYR A 136 -0.98 9.53 12.96
CA TYR A 136 -0.76 8.09 13.13
C TYR A 136 -2.07 7.33 13.00
N GLY A 137 -2.03 6.22 12.26
CA GLY A 137 -3.03 5.18 12.29
C GLY A 137 -2.48 3.95 13.00
N ALA A 138 -3.33 3.23 13.71
CA ALA A 138 -2.99 1.94 14.31
C ALA A 138 -3.94 0.88 13.75
N GLY A 139 -3.39 -0.21 13.22
CA GLY A 139 -4.19 -1.37 12.87
C GLY A 139 -4.58 -2.17 14.13
N SER A 140 -5.65 -2.95 14.05
CA SER A 140 -6.11 -3.80 15.16
C SER A 140 -5.16 -4.96 15.50
N ARG A 141 -4.25 -5.31 14.58
CA ARG A 141 -3.32 -6.42 14.75
C ARG A 141 -2.22 -6.10 15.76
N ARG A 142 -1.98 -7.01 16.70
CA ARG A 142 -0.81 -6.97 17.59
C ARG A 142 0.38 -7.61 16.91
N VAL A 143 1.52 -6.92 16.93
CA VAL A 143 2.78 -7.41 16.37
C VAL A 143 3.80 -7.50 17.49
N ALA A 144 4.35 -8.68 17.73
CA ALA A 144 5.34 -8.87 18.78
C ALA A 144 6.59 -8.02 18.50
N GLY A 145 7.13 -7.35 19.52
CA GLY A 145 8.38 -6.59 19.42
C GLY A 145 8.31 -5.26 18.65
N ARG A 146 7.13 -4.83 18.17
CA ARG A 146 6.96 -3.52 17.50
C ARG A 146 5.54 -2.98 17.58
N ALA A 147 5.40 -1.66 17.52
CA ALA A 147 4.10 -1.01 17.38
C ALA A 147 3.54 -1.20 15.96
N ASN A 148 2.24 -1.48 15.85
CA ASN A 148 1.53 -1.59 14.57
C ASN A 148 1.02 -0.21 14.12
N LEU A 149 1.96 0.71 13.89
CA LEU A 149 1.67 2.09 13.55
C LEU A 149 2.01 2.38 12.09
N PHE A 150 1.12 3.13 11.45
CA PHE A 150 1.33 3.79 10.17
C PHE A 150 1.37 5.30 10.42
N ALA A 151 2.31 6.00 9.80
CA ALA A 151 2.46 7.44 9.97
C ALA A 151 2.31 8.17 8.64
N VAL A 152 1.61 9.31 8.68
CA VAL A 152 1.62 10.30 7.60
C VAL A 152 2.28 11.55 8.14
N VAL A 153 3.28 12.04 7.44
CA VAL A 153 4.01 13.26 7.79
C VAL A 153 3.76 14.28 6.68
N VAL A 154 3.20 15.42 7.06
CA VAL A 154 2.99 16.57 6.17
C VAL A 154 3.96 17.66 6.57
N GLY A 155 4.53 18.31 5.57
CA GLY A 155 5.52 19.35 5.78
C GLY A 155 6.17 19.76 4.48
N ARG A 156 7.34 20.38 4.59
CA ARG A 156 8.04 20.99 3.46
C ARG A 156 9.47 20.48 3.35
N ARG A 157 9.97 20.39 2.11
CA ARG A 157 11.40 20.17 1.87
C ARG A 157 12.20 21.36 2.38
N VAL A 158 13.40 21.09 2.87
CA VAL A 158 14.40 22.15 3.01
C VAL A 158 14.87 22.45 1.58
N GLY A 159 14.72 23.71 1.15
CA GLY A 159 15.05 24.10 -0.22
C GLY A 159 16.48 23.66 -0.57
N GLY A 160 16.63 23.02 -1.73
CA GLY A 160 17.95 22.89 -2.33
C GLY A 160 18.47 24.29 -2.63
N VAL A 161 19.67 24.59 -2.15
CA VAL A 161 20.49 25.65 -2.74
C VAL A 161 20.87 25.22 -4.15
#